data_AF-A0A2E6MW78-F1
#
_entry.id   AF-A0A2E6MW78-F1
#
_cell.length_a   1.000
_cell.length_b   1.000
_cell.length_c   1.000
_cell.angle_alpha   90.00
_cell.angle_beta   90.00
_cell.angle_gamma   90.00
#
_symmetry.space_group_name_H-M   'P 1'
#
loop_
_entity.id
_entity.type
_entity.pdbx_description
1 polymer ?
#
loop_
_entity_poly.entity_id
_entity_poly.type
_entity_poly.pdbx_seq_one_letter_code
_entity_poly.pdbx_strand_id
1 'polypeptide(L)'
;MTSNSNHFPINAISRRRLLHSAGCGMAGLALNQLLLEDGVASGAEPRGALRPTSPHHAATAKSVIFIFAYGGPSQVDMFDYKPALEKWHGKTIPVFD
;
A
#
# COMPACT_ATOMS: atom_id res chain seq x y z
N MET A 1 -24.47 1.95 74.31
CA MET A 1 -25.04 2.50 73.06
C MET A 1 -23.94 2.52 72.01
N THR A 2 -23.89 1.48 71.19
CA THR A 2 -22.87 1.28 70.16
C THR A 2 -23.41 1.74 68.81
N SER A 3 -22.72 2.64 68.11
CA SER A 3 -22.79 2.68 66.65
C SER A 3 -21.43 3.14 66.11
N ASN A 4 -20.85 2.27 65.30
CA ASN A 4 -19.50 2.28 64.78
C ASN A 4 -19.53 2.92 63.38
N SER A 5 -18.89 4.07 63.20
CA SER A 5 -18.81 4.75 61.90
C SER A 5 -17.42 4.60 61.29
N ASN A 6 -17.18 3.48 60.60
CA ASN A 6 -16.04 3.28 59.71
C ASN A 6 -16.52 3.12 58.26
N HIS A 7 -16.98 4.22 57.65
CA HIS A 7 -17.19 4.26 56.21
C HIS A 7 -15.86 4.58 55.54
N PHE A 8 -15.09 3.55 55.17
CA PHE A 8 -13.96 3.73 54.26
C PHE A 8 -14.52 3.90 52.84
N PRO A 9 -14.38 5.07 52.19
CA PRO A 9 -14.71 5.19 50.78
C PRO A 9 -13.69 4.38 49.98
N ILE A 10 -14.08 3.16 49.59
CA ILE A 10 -13.32 2.31 48.67
C ILE A 10 -13.46 2.92 47.27
N ASN A 11 -12.74 4.02 47.03
CA ASN A 11 -12.40 4.48 45.69
C ASN A 11 -11.27 3.58 45.14
N ALA A 12 -11.50 2.27 45.18
CA ALA A 12 -10.49 1.29 44.79
C ALA A 12 -10.53 1.07 43.29
N ILE A 13 -9.36 1.21 42.67
CA ILE A 13 -9.09 0.70 41.34
C ILE A 13 -9.50 -0.77 41.32
N SER A 14 -10.58 -1.10 40.61
CA SER A 14 -11.01 -2.49 40.47
C SER A 14 -10.01 -3.25 39.61
N ARG A 15 -9.80 -4.55 39.89
CA ARG A 15 -8.94 -5.43 39.06
C ARG A 15 -9.28 -5.33 37.58
N ARG A 16 -10.58 -5.25 37.26
CA ARG A 16 -11.08 -5.06 35.88
C ARG A 16 -10.58 -3.75 35.26
N ARG A 17 -10.65 -2.63 36.00
CA ARG A 17 -10.17 -1.32 35.54
C ARG A 17 -8.66 -1.33 35.33
N LEU A 18 -7.91 -1.99 36.22
CA LEU A 18 -6.46 -2.15 36.10
C LEU A 18 -6.09 -2.96 34.86
N LEU A 19 -6.69 -4.14 34.67
CA LEU A 19 -6.46 -4.99 33.50
C LEU A 19 -6.84 -4.29 32.19
N HIS A 20 -7.97 -3.57 32.18
CA HIS A 20 -8.39 -2.80 31.02
C HIS A 20 -7.39 -1.68 30.68
N SER A 21 -6.95 -0.90 31.68
CA SER A 21 -6.03 0.22 31.45
C SER A 21 -4.64 -0.27 31.01
N ALA A 22 -4.14 -1.34 31.64
CA ALA A 22 -2.85 -1.94 31.27
C ALA A 22 -2.91 -2.55 29.86
N GLY A 23 -3.98 -3.28 29.53
CA GLY A 23 -4.18 -3.88 28.21
C GLY A 23 -4.26 -2.83 27.10
N CYS A 24 -5.10 -1.80 27.28
CA CYS A 24 -5.21 -0.71 26.31
C CYS A 24 -3.91 0.08 26.16
N GLY A 25 -3.16 0.31 27.24
CA GLY A 25 -1.86 0.99 27.20
C GLY A 25 -0.82 0.22 26.39
N MET A 26 -0.66 -1.08 26.65
CA MET A 26 0.26 -1.93 25.88
C MET A 26 -0.15 -2.07 24.41
N ALA A 27 -1.45 -2.24 24.14
CA ALA A 27 -1.96 -2.28 22.77
C ALA A 27 -1.71 -0.97 22.02
N GLY A 28 -1.85 0.18 22.69
CA GLY A 28 -1.56 1.50 22.11
C GLY A 28 -0.09 1.66 21.70
N LEU A 29 0.84 1.18 22.53
CA LEU A 29 2.27 1.18 22.20
C LEU A 29 2.59 0.26 21.01
N ALA A 30 2.03 -0.95 21.00
CA ALA A 30 2.21 -1.89 19.89
C ALA A 30 1.63 -1.33 18.58
N LEU A 31 0.44 -0.74 18.62
CA LEU A 31 -0.18 -0.09 17.47
C LEU A 31 0.65 1.09 16.96
N ASN A 32 1.23 1.89 17.87
CA ASN A 32 2.08 3.00 17.48
C ASN A 32 3.32 2.52 16.71
N GLN A 33 3.95 1.42 17.14
CA GLN A 33 5.08 0.82 16.43
C GLN A 33 4.68 0.33 15.03
N LEU A 34 3.55 -0.36 14.89
CA LEU A 34 3.07 -0.81 13.58
C LEU A 34 2.78 0.36 12.64
N LEU A 35 2.15 1.43 13.13
CA LEU A 35 1.88 2.62 12.32
C LEU A 35 3.16 3.40 11.94
N LEU A 36 4.22 3.29 12.74
CA LEU A 36 5.54 3.84 12.38
C LEU A 36 6.20 3.01 11.28
N GLU A 37 6.11 1.68 11.33
CA GLU A 37 6.62 0.78 10.30
C GLU A 37 5.87 0.94 8.97
N ASP A 38 4.54 1.09 9.03
CA ASP A 38 3.68 1.36 7.88
C ASP A 38 3.83 2.81 7.35
N GLY A 39 4.62 3.65 8.02
CA GLY A 39 4.88 5.04 7.63
C GLY A 39 3.70 6.00 7.80
N VAL A 40 2.59 5.54 8.39
CA VAL A 40 1.36 6.33 8.60
C VAL A 40 1.47 7.28 9.79
N ALA A 41 2.23 6.90 10.82
CA ALA A 41 2.47 7.72 12.02
C ALA A 41 3.77 8.53 11.97
N SER A 42 4.56 8.40 10.89
CA SER A 42 5.74 9.24 10.69
C SER A 42 5.31 10.64 10.25
N GLY A 43 5.33 11.61 11.15
CA GLY A 43 5.30 13.04 10.79
C GLY A 43 6.56 13.49 10.01
N ALA A 44 7.54 12.60 9.81
CA ALA A 44 8.69 12.85 8.95
C ALA A 44 8.35 12.44 7.52
N GLU A 45 8.53 13.41 6.61
CA GLU A 45 8.62 13.19 5.16
C GLU A 45 9.43 11.93 4.85
N PRO A 46 8.97 11.03 3.96
CA PRO A 46 9.67 9.80 3.68
C PRO A 46 11.14 10.10 3.30
N ARG A 47 12.10 9.54 4.05
CA ARG A 47 13.52 9.77 3.80
C ARG A 47 14.07 8.68 2.89
N GLY A 48 14.65 9.07 1.76
CA GLY A 48 15.31 8.16 0.81
C GLY A 48 14.76 8.27 -0.61
N ALA A 49 15.23 7.40 -1.51
CA ALA A 49 14.84 7.34 -2.91
C ALA A 49 13.34 7.03 -3.16
N LEU A 50 12.60 6.70 -2.10
CA LEU A 50 11.16 6.47 -2.10
C LEU A 50 10.35 7.71 -1.65
N ARG A 51 11.00 8.87 -1.45
CA ARG A 51 10.28 10.10 -1.16
C ARG A 51 9.40 10.45 -2.36
N PRO A 52 8.09 10.66 -2.18
CA PRO A 52 7.24 11.19 -3.24
C PRO A 52 7.83 12.51 -3.73
N THR A 53 8.41 12.49 -4.92
CA THR A 53 8.88 13.72 -5.57
C THR A 53 7.73 14.28 -6.37
N SER A 54 7.63 15.61 -6.42
CA SER A 54 6.72 16.24 -7.37
C SER A 54 7.11 15.78 -8.78
N PRO A 55 6.15 15.31 -9.59
CA PRO A 55 6.43 14.97 -10.98
C PRO A 55 6.90 16.23 -11.72
N HIS A 56 7.77 16.05 -12.71
CA HIS A 56 8.25 17.18 -13.55
C HIS A 56 7.10 17.87 -14.30
N HIS A 57 5.97 17.18 -14.47
CA HIS A 57 4.76 17.69 -15.11
C HIS A 57 3.55 17.48 -14.22
N ALA A 58 2.60 18.40 -14.28
CA ALA A 58 1.33 18.26 -13.59
C ALA A 58 0.59 17.01 -14.13
N ALA A 59 0.03 16.21 -13.22
CA ALA A 59 -0.82 15.09 -13.59
C ALA A 59 -2.09 15.61 -14.27
N THR A 60 -2.30 15.24 -15.53
CA THR A 60 -3.48 15.65 -16.32
C THR A 60 -4.61 14.62 -16.24
N ALA A 61 -4.29 13.35 -15.98
CA ALA A 61 -5.26 12.27 -15.87
C ALA A 61 -5.65 12.01 -14.41
N LYS A 62 -6.96 11.87 -14.15
CA LYS A 62 -7.50 11.56 -12.81
C LYS A 62 -7.43 10.06 -12.48
N SER A 63 -7.45 9.19 -13.49
CA SER A 63 -7.41 7.74 -13.34
C SER A 63 -6.76 7.11 -14.56
N VAL A 64 -6.03 6.02 -14.36
CA VAL A 64 -5.34 5.27 -15.42
C VAL A 64 -5.80 3.82 -15.36
N ILE A 65 -6.30 3.30 -16.48
CA ILE A 65 -6.61 1.88 -16.64
C ILE A 65 -5.46 1.26 -17.43
N PHE A 66 -4.66 0.41 -16.78
CA PHE A 66 -3.57 -0.32 -17.42
C PHE A 66 -4.05 -1.71 -17.82
N ILE A 67 -4.08 -1.98 -19.13
CA ILE A 67 -4.47 -3.28 -19.68
C ILE A 67 -3.22 -3.98 -20.20
N PHE A 68 -2.85 -5.09 -19.55
CA PHE A 68 -1.76 -5.95 -20.02
C PHE A 68 -2.34 -7.14 -20.78
N ALA A 69 -2.29 -7.10 -22.11
CA ALA A 69 -2.75 -8.19 -22.98
C ALA A 69 -1.57 -9.07 -23.38
N TYR A 70 -1.32 -10.13 -22.60
CA TYR A 70 -0.29 -11.12 -22.93
C TYR A 70 -0.69 -11.92 -24.17
N GLY A 71 0.18 -11.95 -25.19
CA GLY A 71 -0.07 -12.70 -26.43
C GLY A 71 -0.98 -11.99 -27.45
N GLY A 72 -1.35 -10.73 -27.23
CA GLY A 72 -2.02 -9.92 -28.25
C GLY A 72 -1.07 -9.60 -29.42
N PRO A 73 -1.56 -9.54 -30.67
CA PRO A 73 -0.76 -9.05 -31.78
C PRO A 73 -0.27 -7.63 -31.45
N SER A 74 0.98 -7.31 -31.85
CA SER A 74 1.53 -5.99 -31.60
C SER A 74 0.62 -4.93 -32.25
N GLN A 75 0.48 -3.75 -31.65
CA GLN A 75 -0.28 -2.65 -32.27
C GLN A 75 0.21 -2.34 -33.70
N VAL A 76 1.49 -2.64 -33.98
CA VAL A 76 2.17 -2.46 -35.27
C VAL A 76 1.79 -3.54 -36.30
N ASP A 77 1.20 -4.66 -35.87
CA ASP A 77 0.84 -5.81 -36.72
C ASP A 77 -0.65 -5.96 -37.01
N MET A 78 -1.53 -5.21 -36.34
CA MET A 78 -2.97 -5.48 -36.41
C MET A 78 -3.67 -4.94 -37.66
N PHE A 79 -3.26 -3.78 -38.19
CA PHE A 79 -4.08 -3.05 -39.17
C PHE A 79 -3.32 -2.37 -40.30
N ASP A 80 -2.02 -2.62 -40.44
CA ASP A 80 -1.24 -2.05 -41.54
C ASP A 80 -1.12 -3.06 -42.70
N TYR A 81 -1.44 -2.63 -43.93
CA TYR A 81 -1.31 -3.48 -45.10
C TYR A 81 0.18 -3.60 -45.46
N LYS A 82 0.71 -4.83 -45.36
CA LYS A 82 2.12 -5.12 -45.62
C LYS A 82 2.26 -5.92 -46.93
N PRO A 83 2.26 -5.28 -48.11
CA PRO A 83 2.33 -5.98 -49.40
C PRO A 83 3.62 -6.79 -49.57
N ALA A 84 4.69 -6.39 -48.88
CA ALA A 84 5.92 -7.16 -48.86
C ALA A 84 5.74 -8.56 -48.25
N LEU A 85 4.86 -8.73 -47.25
CA LEU A 85 4.60 -10.04 -46.65
C LEU A 85 3.95 -11.01 -47.62
N GLU A 86 3.06 -10.54 -48.50
CA GLU A 86 2.50 -11.37 -49.58
C GLU A 86 3.61 -11.81 -50.56
N LYS A 87 4.49 -10.88 -50.96
CA LYS A 87 5.59 -11.17 -51.88
C LYS A 87 6.58 -12.22 -51.35
N TRP A 88 6.83 -12.20 -50.05
CA TRP A 88 7.81 -13.06 -49.38
C TRP A 88 7.17 -14.25 -48.65
N HIS A 89 5.85 -14.44 -48.76
CA HIS A 89 5.14 -15.55 -48.14
C HIS A 89 5.69 -16.90 -48.62
N GLY A 90 5.99 -17.80 -47.67
CA GLY A 90 6.53 -19.14 -47.96
C GLY A 90 7.98 -19.18 -48.46
N LYS A 91 8.69 -18.05 -48.54
CA LYS A 91 10.10 -18.02 -48.93
C LYS A 91 11.00 -18.17 -47.71
N THR A 92 11.99 -19.05 -47.81
CA THR A 92 13.01 -19.19 -46.76
C THR A 92 13.95 -17.97 -46.80
N ILE A 93 14.28 -17.43 -45.64
CA ILE A 93 15.30 -16.38 -45.53
C ILE A 93 16.65 -16.94 -45.98
N PRO A 94 17.44 -16.21 -46.78
CA PRO A 94 18.80 -16.65 -47.06
C PRO A 94 19.58 -16.63 -45.75
N VAL A 95 19.89 -17.82 -45.23
CA VAL A 95 20.86 -17.98 -44.16
C VAL A 95 22.23 -17.86 -44.83
N PHE A 96 23.04 -16.93 -44.36
CA PHE A 96 24.43 -16.84 -44.82
C PHE A 96 25.18 -18.10 -44.35
N ASP A 97 25.87 -18.77 -45.26
CA ASP A 97 26.75 -19.91 -44.96
C ASP A 97 27.90 -19.52 -44.01
#